data_AF-A0A1F8EZE6-F1
#
_entry.id   AF-A0A1F8EZE6-F1
#
_cell.length_a   1.000
_cell.length_b   1.000
_cell.length_c   1.000
_cell.angle_alpha   90.00
_cell.angle_beta   90.00
_cell.angle_gamma   90.00
#
_symmetry.space_group_name_H-M   'P 1'
#
loop_
_entity.id
_entity.type
_entity.pdbx_description
1 polymer ?
#
loop_
_entity_poly.entity_id
_entity_poly.type
_entity_poly.pdbx_seq_one_letter_code
_entity_poly.pdbx_strand_id
1 'polypeptide(L)'
;MFTIWNNRYIIGIAVLLSLGLLLYFLYSGPSASKGEVFNVVLGADGFEPNNLTINKNDTVIFTTTKDKTFWPASDLHPTHGIYPEFDPRQPIEPNKEQII
;
A
#
# COMPACT_ATOMS: atom_id res chain seq x y z
N MET A 1 48.41 -11.70 -37.36
CA MET A 1 48.16 -10.48 -36.55
C MET A 1 46.71 -10.02 -36.77
N PHE A 2 45.72 -10.74 -36.24
CA PHE A 2 44.28 -10.42 -36.41
C PHE A 2 43.45 -10.58 -35.12
N THR A 3 44.04 -11.06 -34.02
CA THR A 3 43.31 -11.45 -32.81
C THR A 3 42.97 -10.29 -31.87
N ILE A 4 43.75 -9.19 -31.91
CA ILE A 4 43.60 -8.02 -31.02
C ILE A 4 42.51 -7.03 -31.45
N TRP A 5 42.05 -7.09 -32.70
CA TRP A 5 40.94 -6.25 -33.18
C TRP A 5 39.58 -6.81 -32.80
N ASN A 6 39.34 -8.12 -32.90
CA ASN A 6 38.06 -8.73 -32.51
C ASN A 6 37.78 -8.60 -31.01
N ASN A 7 38.82 -8.63 -30.17
CA ASN A 7 38.66 -8.61 -28.72
C ASN A 7 38.11 -7.28 -28.20
N ARG A 8 38.49 -6.14 -28.81
CA ARG A 8 38.06 -4.81 -28.35
C ARG A 8 36.55 -4.59 -28.54
N TYR A 9 35.98 -5.14 -29.62
CA TYR A 9 34.56 -5.05 -29.90
C TYR A 9 33.75 -5.95 -28.97
N ILE A 10 34.25 -7.16 -28.70
CA ILE A 10 33.63 -8.08 -27.75
C ILE A 10 33.62 -7.47 -26.35
N ILE A 11 34.73 -6.86 -25.92
CA ILE A 11 34.82 -6.15 -24.63
C ILE A 11 33.87 -4.96 -24.61
N GLY A 12 33.83 -4.13 -25.65
CA GLY A 12 32.93 -2.98 -25.73
C GLY A 12 31.44 -3.39 -25.66
N ILE A 13 31.05 -4.44 -26.37
CA ILE A 13 29.69 -5.00 -26.34
C ILE A 13 29.37 -5.54 -24.94
N ALA A 14 30.29 -6.29 -24.33
CA ALA A 14 30.09 -6.82 -22.98
C ALA A 14 29.92 -5.70 -21.94
N VAL A 15 30.68 -4.61 -22.05
CA VAL A 15 30.54 -3.43 -21.18
C VAL A 15 29.19 -2.75 -21.38
N LEU A 16 28.75 -2.55 -22.63
CA LEU A 16 27.45 -1.94 -22.92
C LEU A 16 26.28 -2.80 -22.43
N LEU A 17 26.35 -4.12 -22.58
CA LEU A 17 25.35 -5.05 -22.05
C LEU A 17 25.34 -5.05 -20.51
N SER A 18 26.52 -5.03 -19.89
CA SER A 18 26.63 -4.99 -18.43
C SER A 18 26.12 -3.66 -17.86
N LEU A 19 26.40 -2.54 -18.53
CA LEU A 19 25.89 -1.23 -18.17
C LEU A 19 24.38 -1.14 -18.38
N GLY A 20 23.87 -1.66 -19.51
CA GLY A 20 22.43 -1.72 -19.77
C GLY A 20 21.69 -2.57 -18.73
N LEU A 21 22.28 -3.72 -18.33
CA LEU A 21 21.73 -4.57 -17.30
C LEU A 21 21.74 -3.89 -15.92
N LEU A 22 22.84 -3.22 -15.58
CA LEU A 22 22.95 -2.45 -14.34
C LEU A 22 21.91 -1.31 -14.31
N LEU A 23 21.79 -0.55 -15.39
CA LEU A 23 20.80 0.52 -15.51
C LEU A 23 19.37 -0.02 -15.45
N TYR A 24 19.10 -1.18 -16.04
CA TYR A 24 17.81 -1.86 -15.93
C TYR A 24 17.49 -2.21 -14.47
N PHE A 25 18.42 -2.80 -13.72
CA PHE A 25 18.19 -3.11 -12.30
C PHE A 25 18.06 -1.86 -11.42
N LEU A 26 18.79 -0.79 -11.73
CA LEU A 26 18.65 0.49 -11.02
C LEU A 26 17.30 1.16 -11.30
N TYR A 27 16.80 1.06 -12.54
CA TYR A 27 15.49 1.58 -12.95
C TYR A 27 14.33 0.74 -12.40
N SER A 28 14.48 -0.58 -12.44
CA SER A 28 13.51 -1.56 -11.94
C SER A 28 13.68 -1.87 -10.45
N GLY A 29 14.30 -0.97 -9.68
CA GLY A 29 14.54 -1.15 -8.25
C GLY A 29 13.31 -1.70 -7.51
N PRO A 30 13.49 -2.39 -6.38
CA PRO A 30 12.39 -3.06 -5.69
C PRO A 30 11.27 -2.07 -5.48
N SER A 31 10.17 -2.28 -6.21
CA SER A 31 8.95 -1.53 -6.00
C SER A 31 8.52 -1.92 -4.59
N ALA A 32 8.80 -1.06 -3.61
CA ALA A 32 8.17 -1.17 -2.30
C ALA A 32 6.69 -1.22 -2.62
N SER A 33 6.05 -2.39 -2.42
CA SER A 33 4.67 -2.59 -2.81
C SER A 33 3.87 -1.49 -2.14
N LYS A 34 3.42 -0.52 -2.93
CA LYS A 34 2.51 0.51 -2.44
C LYS A 34 1.30 -0.27 -1.95
N GLY A 35 1.01 -0.18 -0.66
CA GLY A 35 -0.10 -0.92 -0.07
C GLY A 35 -1.40 -0.60 -0.81
N GLU A 36 -2.30 -1.57 -0.78
CA GLU A 36 -3.62 -1.43 -1.39
C GLU A 36 -4.49 -0.48 -0.55
N VAL A 37 -5.44 0.18 -1.20
CA VAL A 37 -6.40 1.07 -0.53
C VAL A 37 -7.76 0.39 -0.53
N PHE A 38 -8.32 0.19 0.65
CA PHE A 38 -9.63 -0.42 0.84
C PHE A 38 -10.63 0.61 1.37
N ASN A 39 -11.85 0.59 0.84
CA ASN A 39 -12.94 1.41 1.33
C ASN A 39 -13.93 0.54 2.10
N VAL A 40 -14.24 0.93 3.33
CA VAL A 40 -15.23 0.29 4.18
C VAL A 40 -16.34 1.31 4.46
N VAL A 41 -17.57 0.97 4.07
CA VAL A 41 -18.69 1.92 4.09
C VAL A 41 -19.72 1.49 5.12
N LEU A 42 -20.07 2.38 6.04
CA LEU A 42 -21.21 2.21 6.94
C LEU A 42 -22.51 2.49 6.17
N GLY A 43 -23.24 1.43 5.85
CA GLY A 43 -24.57 1.44 5.25
C GLY A 43 -25.69 1.16 6.25
N ALA A 44 -26.89 0.90 5.75
CA ALA A 44 -28.05 0.55 6.56
C ALA A 44 -27.78 -0.68 7.43
N ASP A 45 -27.16 -1.71 6.84
CA ASP A 45 -26.95 -3.04 7.43
C ASP A 45 -25.63 -3.19 8.21
N GLY A 46 -24.82 -2.13 8.32
CA GLY A 46 -23.52 -2.15 8.99
C GLY A 46 -22.38 -1.75 8.05
N PHE A 47 -21.15 -2.15 8.38
CA PHE A 47 -19.98 -1.91 7.54
C PHE A 47 -19.89 -2.95 6.41
N GLU A 48 -19.63 -2.47 5.19
CA GLU A 48 -19.39 -3.29 4.00
C GLU A 48 -18.01 -2.95 3.39
N PRO A 49 -17.12 -3.94 3.18
CA PRO A 49 -17.26 -5.32 3.63
C PRO A 49 -17.23 -5.43 5.16
N ASN A 50 -17.91 -6.45 5.71
CA ASN A 50 -17.92 -6.70 7.15
C ASN A 50 -16.67 -7.43 7.66
N ASN A 51 -15.90 -8.03 6.76
CA ASN A 51 -14.61 -8.66 7.01
C ASN A 51 -13.64 -8.25 5.92
N LEU A 52 -12.45 -7.81 6.31
CA LEU A 52 -11.39 -7.39 5.40
C LEU A 52 -10.07 -8.00 5.87
N THR A 53 -9.36 -8.64 4.96
CA THR A 53 -7.97 -9.08 5.20
C THR A 53 -7.05 -8.10 4.51
N ILE A 54 -6.12 -7.51 5.25
CA ILE A 54 -5.15 -6.55 4.75
C ILE A 54 -3.72 -7.04 5.00
N ASN A 55 -2.79 -6.52 4.22
CA ASN A 55 -1.36 -6.68 4.41
C ASN A 55 -0.77 -5.45 5.12
N LYS A 56 0.45 -5.61 5.62
CA LYS A 56 1.19 -4.48 6.17
C LYS A 56 1.40 -3.42 5.08
N ASN A 57 1.18 -2.15 5.46
CA ASN A 57 1.24 -0.95 4.62
C ASN A 57 0.01 -0.68 3.75
N ASP A 58 -1.01 -1.54 3.80
CA ASP A 58 -2.32 -1.20 3.21
C ASP A 58 -2.97 -0.04 3.97
N THR A 59 -3.93 0.60 3.33
CA THR A 59 -4.69 1.72 3.89
C THR A 59 -6.15 1.38 3.89
N VAL A 60 -6.83 1.56 5.03
CA VAL A 60 -8.28 1.36 5.13
C VAL A 60 -8.95 2.71 5.38
N ILE A 61 -9.91 3.04 4.52
CA ILE A 61 -10.70 4.26 4.57
C ILE A 61 -12.12 3.92 5.01
N PHE A 62 -12.54 4.49 6.13
CA PHE A 62 -13.90 4.36 6.63
C PHE A 62 -14.74 5.57 6.25
N THR A 63 -15.92 5.29 5.69
CA THR A 63 -16.93 6.30 5.32
C THR A 63 -18.31 5.86 5.75
N THR A 64 -19.30 6.73 5.61
CA THR A 64 -20.70 6.41 5.90
C THR A 64 -21.62 6.98 4.82
N THR A 65 -22.69 6.25 4.51
CA THR A 65 -23.81 6.76 3.70
C THR A 65 -24.93 7.34 4.58
N LYS A 66 -24.82 7.18 5.90
CA LYS A 66 -25.75 7.72 6.87
C LYS A 66 -25.40 9.18 7.15
N ASP A 67 -26.41 10.04 7.23
CA ASP A 67 -26.28 11.45 7.61
C ASP A 67 -26.14 11.62 9.13
N LYS A 68 -25.23 10.86 9.73
CA LYS A 68 -24.97 10.83 11.17
C LYS A 68 -23.50 10.56 11.42
N THR A 69 -23.00 11.05 12.54
CA THR A 69 -21.65 10.70 12.98
C THR A 69 -21.53 9.21 13.23
N PHE A 70 -20.33 8.67 13.03
CA PHE A 70 -20.08 7.24 13.15
C PHE A 70 -18.72 6.94 13.79
N TRP A 71 -18.60 5.69 14.22
CA TRP A 71 -17.46 5.18 14.96
C TRP A 71 -17.06 3.83 14.35
N PRO A 72 -16.01 3.76 13.53
CA PRO A 72 -15.38 2.49 13.21
C PRO A 72 -14.71 1.98 14.49
N ALA A 73 -15.30 0.94 15.07
CA ALA A 73 -14.80 0.37 16.32
C ALA A 73 -13.42 -0.23 16.09
N SER A 74 -12.46 0.14 16.92
CA SER A 74 -11.09 -0.37 16.84
C SER A 74 -10.93 -1.77 17.41
N ASP A 75 -11.81 -2.19 18.35
CA ASP A 75 -11.73 -3.48 19.06
C ASP A 75 -13.02 -3.76 19.87
N LEU A 76 -13.09 -4.90 20.59
CA LEU A 76 -14.14 -5.27 21.52
C LEU A 76 -14.44 -4.16 22.54
N HIS A 77 -15.70 -3.75 22.53
CA HIS A 77 -16.24 -2.77 23.47
C HIS A 77 -16.48 -3.43 24.85
N PRO A 78 -16.23 -2.74 25.98
CA PRO A 78 -15.88 -1.32 26.12
C PRO A 78 -14.38 -1.01 26.21
N THR A 79 -13.51 -2.01 26.12
CA THR A 79 -12.12 -1.85 26.56
C THR A 79 -11.18 -1.27 25.52
N HIS A 80 -11.42 -1.50 24.22
CA HIS A 80 -10.58 -1.00 23.13
C HIS A 80 -9.07 -1.28 23.32
N GLY A 81 -8.73 -2.50 23.76
CA GLY A 81 -7.40 -2.83 24.25
C GLY A 81 -6.46 -3.46 23.23
N ILE A 82 -6.99 -4.03 22.15
CA ILE A 82 -6.23 -4.82 21.18
C ILE A 82 -5.63 -3.92 20.08
N TYR A 83 -6.35 -2.88 19.64
CA TYR A 83 -5.89 -1.94 18.59
C TYR A 83 -6.13 -0.47 18.96
N PRO A 84 -5.55 0.04 20.07
CA PRO A 84 -5.75 1.41 20.53
C PRO A 84 -5.29 2.49 19.54
N GLU A 85 -4.37 2.16 18.63
CA GLU A 85 -3.89 3.04 17.56
C GLU A 85 -4.97 3.36 16.51
N PHE A 86 -5.99 2.51 16.37
CA PHE A 86 -7.08 2.69 15.41
C PHE A 86 -8.34 3.28 16.04
N ASP A 87 -8.31 3.62 17.34
CA ASP A 87 -9.42 4.26 18.02
C ASP A 87 -9.49 5.76 17.63
N PRO A 88 -10.59 6.23 17.01
CA PRO A 88 -10.73 7.64 16.65
C PRO A 88 -10.88 8.58 17.85
N ARG A 89 -11.19 8.06 19.05
CA ARG A 89 -11.42 8.79 20.33
C ARG A 89 -12.57 9.79 20.33
N GLN A 90 -13.11 10.12 19.16
CA GLN A 90 -14.24 11.01 18.95
C GLN A 90 -15.07 10.54 17.73
N PRO A 91 -16.36 10.92 17.63
CA PRO A 91 -17.18 10.57 16.49
C PRO A 91 -16.65 11.22 15.20
N ILE A 92 -16.81 10.54 14.08
CA ILE A 92 -16.46 11.08 12.76
C ILE A 92 -17.71 11.64 12.10
N GLU A 93 -17.60 12.86 11.56
CA GLU A 93 -18.67 13.49 10.78
C GLU A 93 -18.96 12.72 9.49
N PRO A 94 -20.21 12.68 9.01
CA PRO A 94 -20.59 11.85 7.86
C PRO A 94 -19.88 12.22 6.54
N ASN A 95 -19.38 13.45 6.43
CA ASN A 95 -18.61 13.94 5.29
C ASN A 95 -17.08 13.86 5.50
N LYS A 96 -16.62 13.18 6.55
CA LYS A 96 -15.22 12.96 6.86
C LYS A 96 -14.88 11.49 6.77
N GLU A 97 -13.62 11.25 6.45
CA GLU A 97 -13.04 9.92 6.34
C GLU A 97 -12.15 9.66 7.56
N GLN A 98 -12.12 8.42 8.04
CA GLN A 98 -11.02 7.94 8.88
C GLN A 98 -10.12 7.04 8.06
N ILE A 99 -8.82 7.32 8.12
CA ILE A 99 -7.78 6.58 7.43
C ILE A 99 -6.93 5.88 8.50
N ILE A 100 -6.77 4.57 8.37
CA ILE A 100 -5.88 3.75 9.22
C ILE A 100 -4.90 2.94 8.39
#